data_AF-A0A6G3WL19-F1
#
_entry.id   AF-A0A6G3WL19-F1
#
_cell.length_a   1.000
_cell.length_b   1.000
_cell.length_c   1.000
_cell.angle_alpha   90.00
_cell.angle_beta   90.00
_cell.angle_gamma   90.00
#
_symmetry.space_group_name_H-M   'P 1'
#
loop_
_entity.id
_entity.type
_entity.pdbx_description
1 polymer ?
#
loop_
_entity_poly.entity_id
_entity_poly.type
_entity_poly.pdbx_seq_one_letter_code
_entity_poly.pdbx_strand_id
1 'polypeptide(L)' 'MNTPASPTPPASPTPPPVRLLIVDDDPLVRAGLTLMLGGDEAIDIVGEGADGDEVEELVERLRPDVVLMDI' A
#
# COMPACT_ATOMS: atom_id res chain seq x y z
N MET A 1 50.77 1.51 -8.30
CA MET A 1 49.90 0.38 -7.90
C MET A 1 48.47 0.88 -8.03
N ASN A 2 47.77 0.49 -9.09
CA ASN A 2 46.36 0.82 -9.26
C ASN A 2 45.54 -0.36 -8.73
N THR A 3 44.83 -0.15 -7.62
CA THR A 3 43.89 -1.13 -7.09
C THR A 3 42.67 -1.16 -8.02
N PRO A 4 42.21 -2.33 -8.52
CA PRO A 4 40.97 -2.39 -9.28
C PRO A 4 39.79 -2.09 -8.34
N ALA A 5 38.89 -1.21 -8.77
CA ALA A 5 37.63 -0.96 -8.07
C ALA A 5 36.82 -2.27 -8.03
N SER A 6 36.37 -2.68 -6.84
CA SER A 6 35.48 -3.84 -6.69
C SER A 6 34.18 -3.60 -7.48
N PRO A 7 33.63 -4.64 -8.16
CA PRO A 7 32.36 -4.51 -8.84
C PRO A 7 31.24 -4.23 -7.83
N THR A 8 30.43 -3.20 -8.09
CA THR A 8 29.20 -2.92 -7.34
C THR A 8 28.26 -4.11 -7.47
N PRO A 9 27.76 -4.69 -6.36
CA PRO A 9 26.76 -5.76 -6.44
C PRO A 9 25.48 -5.23 -7.12
N PRO A 10 24.77 -6.05 -7.91
CA PRO A 10 23.50 -5.63 -8.48
C PRO A 10 22.52 -5.25 -7.36
N ALA A 11 21.75 -4.18 -7.57
CA ALA A 11 20.71 -3.78 -6.63
C ALA A 11 19.74 -4.95 -6.39
N SER A 12 19.45 -5.25 -5.13
CA SER A 12 18.47 -6.26 -4.75
C SER A 12 17.10 -5.90 -5.34
N PRO A 13 16.28 -6.87 -5.78
CA PRO A 13 14.94 -6.56 -6.27
C PRO A 13 14.11 -5.91 -5.16
N THR A 14 13.45 -4.79 -5.49
CA THR A 14 12.46 -4.17 -4.60
C THR A 14 11.30 -5.15 -4.41
N PRO A 15 10.85 -5.41 -3.17
CA PRO A 15 9.68 -6.25 -2.94
C PRO A 15 8.43 -5.63 -3.60
N PRO A 16 7.42 -6.45 -3.95
CA PRO A 16 6.17 -5.94 -4.49
C PRO A 16 5.48 -5.00 -3.49
N PRO A 17 4.71 -4.00 -3.98
CA PRO A 17 3.97 -3.09 -3.11
C PRO A 17 2.92 -3.83 -2.29
N VAL A 18 2.69 -3.36 -1.07
CA VAL A 18 1.66 -3.86 -0.17
C VAL A 18 0.30 -3.36 -0.65
N ARG A 19 -0.64 -4.28 -0.87
CA ARG A 19 -2.00 -3.97 -1.32
C ARG A 19 -2.85 -3.54 -0.14
N LEU A 20 -3.24 -2.28 -0.11
CA LEU A 20 -3.97 -1.66 1.00
C LEU A 20 -5.43 -1.37 0.63
N LEU A 21 -6.36 -1.80 1.49
CA LEU A 21 -7.75 -1.36 1.50
C LEU A 21 -7.96 -0.36 2.64
N ILE A 22 -8.52 0.82 2.35
CA ILE A 22 -8.84 1.85 3.35
C ILE A 22 -10.34 1.83 3.64
N VAL A 23 -10.75 1.76 4.90
CA VAL A 23 -12.15 1.78 5.32
C VAL A 23 -12.34 2.77 6.47
N ASP A 24 -13.19 3.76 6.25
CA ASP A 24 -13.43 4.86 7.19
C ASP A 24 -14.75 5.52 6.82
N ASP A 25 -15.58 5.93 7.79
CA ASP A 25 -16.89 6.52 7.52
C ASP A 25 -16.79 8.01 7.10
N ASP A 26 -15.66 8.67 7.38
CA ASP A 26 -15.38 10.05 6.98
C ASP A 26 -14.67 10.12 5.61
N PRO A 27 -15.33 10.67 4.56
CA PRO A 27 -14.72 10.86 3.25
C PRO A 27 -13.47 11.74 3.25
N LEU A 28 -13.35 12.68 4.20
CA LEU A 28 -12.20 13.56 4.31
C LEU A 28 -10.98 12.80 4.81
N VAL A 29 -11.17 11.87 5.75
CA VAL A 29 -10.09 11.03 6.28
C VAL A 29 -9.59 10.07 5.19
N ARG A 30 -10.49 9.38 4.47
CA ARG A 30 -10.10 8.55 3.33
C ARG A 30 -9.30 9.32 2.29
N ALA A 31 -9.78 10.48 1.87
CA ALA A 31 -9.08 11.33 0.91
C ALA A 31 -7.68 11.74 1.42
N GLY A 32 -7.56 12.08 2.70
CA GLY A 32 -6.28 12.40 3.35
C GLY A 32 -5.31 11.21 3.35
N LEU A 33 -5.78 10.03 3.75
CA LEU A 33 -4.99 8.80 3.77
C LEU A 33 -4.57 8.40 2.35
N THR A 34 -5.46 8.47 1.37
CA THR A 34 -5.14 8.19 -0.04
C THR A 34 -4.07 9.15 -0.58
N LEU A 35 -4.14 10.44 -0.25
CA LEU A 35 -3.13 11.42 -0.64
C LEU A 35 -1.77 11.17 0.04
N MET A 36 -1.77 10.80 1.32
CA MET A 36 -0.55 10.57 2.10
C MET A 36 0.16 9.27 1.69
N LEU A 37 -0.61 8.20 1.44
CA LEU A 37 -0.10 6.86 1.19
C LEU A 37 0.08 6.55 -0.30
N GLY A 38 -0.72 7.13 -1.18
CA GLY A 38 -0.69 6.85 -2.63
C GLY A 38 0.56 7.38 -3.36
N GLY A 39 1.41 8.15 -2.68
CA GLY A 39 2.71 8.59 -3.19
C GLY A 39 3.87 7.64 -2.89
N ASP A 40 3.66 6.60 -2.08
CA ASP A 40 4.69 5.63 -1.68
C ASP A 40 4.72 4.44 -2.66
N GLU A 41 5.86 4.19 -3.28
CA GLU A 41 6.05 3.07 -4.21
C GLU A 41 5.93 1.68 -3.54
N ALA A 42 6.00 1.64 -2.20
CA ALA A 42 5.79 0.42 -1.43
C ALA A 42 4.31 0.13 -1.13
N ILE A 43 3.38 1.02 -1.51
CA ILE A 43 1.94 0.90 -1.20
C ILE A 43 1.12 0.97 -2.50
N ASP A 44 0.21 0.02 -2.66
CA ASP A 44 -0.80 0.00 -3.72
C ASP A 44 -2.18 0.07 -3.07
N ILE A 45 -2.86 1.22 -3.19
CA ILE A 45 -4.23 1.36 -2.67
C ILE A 45 -5.20 0.70 -3.64
N VAL A 46 -5.75 -0.44 -3.24
CA VAL A 46 -6.57 -1.29 -4.12
C VAL A 46 -8.06 -0.98 -4.03
N GLY A 47 -8.47 -0.20 -3.04
CA GLY A 47 -9.86 0.26 -2.88
C GLY A 47 -10.08 1.09 -1.63
N GLU A 48 -11.30 1.64 -1.55
CA GLU A 48 -11.82 2.39 -0.42
C GLU A 48 -13.22 1.87 -0.07
N GLY A 49 -13.56 1.83 1.21
CA GLY A 49 -14.90 1.51 1.74
C GLY A 49 -15.36 2.53 2.77
N ALA A 50 -16.67 2.70 2.94
CA ALA A 50 -17.23 3.68 3.88
C ALA A 50 -17.86 3.04 5.14
N ASP A 51 -17.95 1.71 5.18
CA ASP A 51 -18.63 0.97 6.25
C ASP A 51 -17.92 -0.38 6.47
N GLY A 52 -17.93 -0.85 7.71
CA GLY A 52 -17.45 -2.17 8.10
C GLY A 52 -18.19 -3.31 7.40
N ASP A 53 -19.48 -3.13 7.08
CA ASP A 53 -20.30 -4.15 6.42
C ASP A 53 -19.83 -4.43 4.97
N GLU A 54 -19.17 -3.47 4.31
CA GLU A 54 -18.63 -3.63 2.94
C GLU A 54 -17.26 -4.32 2.93
N VAL A 55 -16.58 -4.41 4.08
CA VAL A 55 -15.19 -4.89 4.20
C VAL A 55 -15.06 -6.32 3.70
N GLU A 56 -15.98 -7.21 4.07
CA GLU A 56 -15.91 -8.62 3.71
C GLU A 56 -15.97 -8.81 2.18
N GLU A 57 -16.94 -8.16 1.52
CA GLU A 57 -17.08 -8.19 0.06
C GLU A 57 -15.85 -7.55 -0.64
N LEU A 58 -15.35 -6.44 -0.11
CA LEU A 58 -14.18 -5.76 -0.64
C LEU A 58 -12.91 -6.61 -0.49
N VAL A 59 -12.73 -7.29 0.63
CA VAL A 59 -11.58 -8.18 0.87
C VAL A 59 -11.62 -9.38 -0.06
N GLU A 60 -12.77 -10.01 -0.24
CA GLU A 60 -12.93 -11.13 -1.16
C GLU A 60 -12.62 -10.73 -2.61
N ARG A 61 -13.14 -9.58 -3.04
CA ARG A 61 -12.99 -9.08 -4.41
C ARG A 61 -11.59 -8.55 -4.70
N LEU A 62 -11.02 -7.75 -3.79
CA LEU A 62 -9.79 -6.99 -4.03
C LEU A 62 -8.55 -7.71 -3.51
N ARG A 63 -8.70 -8.69 -2.62
CA ARG A 63 -7.60 -9.46 -2.02
C ARG A 63 -6.48 -8.53 -1.53
N PRO A 64 -6.78 -7.55 -0.65
CA PRO A 64 -5.76 -6.71 -0.05
C PRO A 64 -4.86 -7.53 0.88
N ASP A 65 -3.61 -7.09 1.04
CA ASP A 65 -2.69 -7.65 2.02
C ASP A 65 -2.96 -7.11 3.43
N VAL A 66 -3.40 -5.84 3.49
CA VAL A 66 -3.70 -5.12 4.72
C VAL A 66 -5.01 -4.34 4.55
N VAL A 67 -5.85 -4.36 5.58
CA VAL A 67 -7.00 -3.46 5.71
C VAL A 67 -6.66 -2.44 6.79
N LEU A 68 -6.70 -1.16 6.44
CA LEU A 68 -6.67 -0.05 7.38
C LEU A 68 -8.11 0.39 7.60
N MET A 69 -8.64 0.13 8.80
CA MET A 69 -10.03 0.39 9.15
C MET A 69 -10.08 1.26 10.41
N ASP A 70 -10.89 2.33 10.40
CA ASP A 70 -11.24 3.05 11.63
C ASP A 70 -12.29 2.28 12.44
N ILE A 71 -12.31 2.47 13.77
CA ILE A 71 -13.11 1.66 14.72
C ILE A 71 -14.55 2.17 14.87
#